data_AF-A0A8H5DGF3-F1
#
_entry.id   AF-A0A8H5DGF3-F1
#
_cell.length_a   1.000
_cell.length_b   1.000
_cell.length_c   1.000
_cell.angle_alpha   90.00
_cell.angle_beta   90.00
_cell.angle_gamma   90.00
#
_symmetry.space_group_name_H-M   'P 1'
#
loop_
_entity.id
_entity.type
_entity.pdbx_description
1 polymer ?
#
loop_
_entity_poly.entity_id
_entity_poly.type
_entity_poly.pdbx_seq_one_letter_code
_entity_poly.pdbx_strand_id
1 'polypeptide(L)'
;MHLLTLPLFLGAVQALLVPSPLGPYHVAVKHIELVDQGRIDPFAPKANTQRRIMASAYLPVDAKYGCKSQVVPYMPPVTASVFSKVGESSLGLPGGMLEQFQMEFCDMSTARTRDVSFLISELSNTTITDSLFANFPDTFNSHKVAVYGHSFGGATAALTTQRDSRVVGGVNFDGTIYGPVKDQGFKDKPFLLVASDSPGGASLDWDGFYSKVNATKMMLTVDHTYHYAFMDIPVLLTEYKIPYGFQAKVENVFGTLSGRKVEKAVNDIMSGFLELLFRGKAKPLKDLESNSEIHVLEVNLAKKRRSIV
;
A
#
# COMPACT_ATOMS: atom_id res chain seq x y z
N MET A 1 -47.34 -38.05 -16.97
CA MET A 1 -46.15 -37.52 -16.27
C MET A 1 -45.50 -36.49 -17.17
N HIS A 2 -45.70 -35.19 -16.89
CA HIS A 2 -44.95 -34.12 -17.55
C HIS A 2 -43.67 -33.86 -16.75
N LEU A 3 -42.51 -34.11 -17.35
CA LEU A 3 -41.22 -33.69 -16.80
C LEU A 3 -41.13 -32.16 -16.93
N LEU A 4 -41.26 -31.45 -15.82
CA LEU A 4 -40.84 -30.06 -15.71
C LEU A 4 -39.31 -30.03 -15.67
N THR A 5 -38.68 -29.66 -16.78
CA THR A 5 -37.27 -29.27 -16.80
C THR A 5 -37.14 -27.89 -16.17
N LEU A 6 -36.68 -27.82 -14.92
CA LEU A 6 -36.24 -26.57 -14.31
C LEU A 6 -34.99 -26.08 -15.07
N PRO A 7 -34.97 -24.86 -15.62
CA PRO A 7 -33.74 -24.30 -16.16
C PRO A 7 -32.79 -24.04 -15.00
N LEU A 8 -31.65 -24.72 -15.02
CA LEU A 8 -30.53 -24.43 -14.12
C LEU A 8 -29.98 -23.06 -14.54
N PHE A 9 -30.45 -21.98 -13.92
CA PHE A 9 -29.76 -20.70 -14.01
C PHE A 9 -28.44 -20.85 -13.25
N LEU A 10 -27.36 -21.22 -13.96
CA LEU A 10 -26.01 -20.88 -13.51
C LEU A 10 -25.96 -19.36 -13.47
N GLY A 11 -26.16 -18.78 -12.29
CA GLY A 11 -25.84 -17.38 -12.07
C GLY A 11 -24.35 -17.22 -12.35
N ALA A 12 -24.03 -16.55 -13.46
CA ALA A 12 -22.67 -16.10 -13.69
C ALA A 12 -22.36 -15.11 -12.57
N VAL A 13 -21.57 -15.54 -11.58
CA VAL A 13 -20.99 -14.63 -10.61
C VAL A 13 -20.02 -13.78 -11.42
N GLN A 14 -20.47 -12.60 -11.82
CA GLN A 14 -19.65 -11.66 -12.55
C GLN A 14 -18.58 -11.15 -11.58
N ALA A 15 -17.31 -11.33 -11.95
CA ALA A 15 -16.21 -10.84 -11.15
C ALA A 15 -16.29 -9.31 -11.01
N LEU A 16 -16.01 -8.83 -9.79
CA LEU A 16 -15.98 -7.41 -9.46
C LEU A 16 -14.59 -6.88 -9.75
N LEU A 17 -14.49 -5.76 -10.47
CA LEU A 17 -13.21 -5.12 -10.73
C LEU A 17 -12.89 -4.15 -9.60
N VAL A 18 -11.70 -4.26 -9.00
CA VAL A 18 -11.21 -3.26 -8.06
C VAL A 18 -11.15 -1.90 -8.76
N PRO A 19 -11.65 -0.81 -8.14
CA PRO A 19 -11.60 0.52 -8.70
C PRO A 19 -10.19 0.91 -9.15
N SER A 20 -10.08 1.58 -10.31
CA SER A 20 -8.80 2.04 -10.81
C SER A 20 -8.13 3.03 -9.82
N PRO A 21 -6.79 3.00 -9.71
CA PRO A 21 -6.03 3.97 -8.90
C PRO A 21 -6.33 5.42 -9.32
N LEU A 22 -6.23 6.35 -8.38
CA LEU A 22 -6.50 7.78 -8.62
C LEU A 22 -5.40 8.52 -9.42
N GLY A 23 -4.27 7.87 -9.68
CA GLY A 23 -3.12 8.47 -10.36
C GLY A 23 -3.23 8.47 -11.89
N PRO A 24 -2.42 9.29 -12.58
CA PRO A 24 -2.47 9.41 -14.05
C PRO A 24 -1.72 8.28 -14.78
N TYR A 25 -1.06 7.38 -14.05
CA TYR A 25 -0.24 6.31 -14.62
C TYR A 25 -1.00 4.99 -14.62
N HIS A 26 -0.80 4.20 -15.66
CA HIS A 26 -1.12 2.78 -15.57
C HIS A 26 -0.15 2.10 -14.59
N VAL A 27 -0.55 0.97 -14.02
CA VAL A 27 0.29 0.25 -13.04
C VAL A 27 0.55 -1.16 -13.53
N ALA A 28 1.83 -1.52 -13.64
CA ALA A 28 2.25 -2.90 -13.80
C ALA A 28 2.61 -3.51 -12.45
N VAL A 29 2.48 -4.83 -12.33
CA VAL A 29 2.86 -5.56 -11.12
C VAL A 29 3.84 -6.69 -11.43
N LYS A 30 4.79 -6.93 -10.53
CA LYS A 30 5.64 -8.11 -10.53
C LYS A 30 5.72 -8.70 -9.13
N HIS A 31 5.37 -9.98 -9.00
CA HIS A 31 5.56 -10.74 -7.76
C HIS A 31 6.93 -11.42 -7.77
N ILE A 32 7.63 -11.34 -6.64
CA ILE A 32 9.00 -11.81 -6.48
C ILE A 32 9.07 -12.58 -5.17
N GLU A 33 9.65 -13.77 -5.24
CA GLU A 33 10.07 -14.50 -4.06
C GLU A 33 11.50 -14.10 -3.69
N LEU A 34 11.69 -13.65 -2.45
CA LEU A 34 12.99 -13.33 -1.89
C LEU A 34 13.36 -14.40 -0.86
N VAL A 35 14.52 -15.01 -1.04
CA VAL A 35 15.05 -16.02 -0.11
C VAL A 35 16.29 -15.45 0.58
N ASP A 36 16.20 -15.29 1.90
CA ASP A 36 17.32 -14.85 2.71
C ASP A 36 18.22 -16.05 3.05
N GLN A 37 19.29 -16.20 2.28
CA GLN A 37 20.26 -17.28 2.44
C GLN A 37 21.00 -17.24 3.78
N GLY A 38 21.00 -16.09 4.46
CA GLY A 38 21.73 -15.89 5.72
C GLY A 38 20.91 -16.15 6.98
N ARG A 39 19.58 -16.34 6.87
CA ARG A 39 18.69 -16.52 8.02
C ARG A 39 17.79 -17.74 7.89
N ILE A 40 17.77 -18.54 8.95
CA ILE A 40 16.74 -19.55 9.17
C ILE A 40 15.47 -18.84 9.65
N ASP A 41 14.32 -19.25 9.12
CA ASP A 41 13.02 -18.71 9.54
C ASP A 41 12.68 -19.20 10.95
N PRO A 42 12.56 -18.31 11.95
CA PRO A 42 12.25 -18.70 13.32
C PRO A 42 10.82 -19.21 13.52
N PHE A 43 9.93 -19.01 12.55
CA PHE A 43 8.52 -19.39 12.60
C PHE A 43 8.18 -20.51 11.61
N ALA A 44 9.15 -21.01 10.86
CA ALA A 44 8.87 -22.09 9.92
C ALA A 44 8.43 -23.36 10.66
N PRO A 45 7.37 -24.04 10.19
CA PRO A 45 6.91 -25.29 10.80
C PRO A 45 7.95 -26.41 10.68
N LYS A 46 8.86 -26.31 9.71
CA LYS A 46 10.00 -27.22 9.53
C LYS A 46 11.29 -26.52 9.94
N ALA A 47 12.04 -27.14 10.84
CA ALA A 47 13.36 -26.66 11.24
C ALA A 47 14.30 -26.50 10.02
N ASN A 48 15.26 -25.58 10.12
CA ASN A 48 16.26 -25.27 9.07
C ASN A 48 15.67 -24.77 7.75
N THR A 49 14.41 -24.32 7.72
CA THR A 49 13.85 -23.65 6.55
C THR A 49 14.41 -22.24 6.45
N GLN A 50 14.92 -21.86 5.27
CA GLN A 50 15.38 -20.49 5.04
C GLN A 50 14.22 -19.49 5.09
N ARG A 51 14.49 -18.26 5.54
CA ARG A 51 13.51 -17.19 5.56
C ARG A 51 13.14 -16.77 4.13
N ARG A 52 11.87 -16.98 3.77
CA ARG A 52 11.30 -16.62 2.47
C ARG A 52 10.30 -15.48 2.65
N ILE A 53 10.35 -14.50 1.77
CA ILE A 53 9.50 -13.31 1.79
C ILE A 53 8.93 -13.11 0.38
N MET A 54 7.61 -13.04 0.26
CA MET A 54 6.97 -12.61 -0.98
C MET A 54 6.92 -11.08 -1.02
N ALA A 55 7.36 -10.52 -2.14
CA ALA A 55 7.30 -9.09 -2.40
C ALA A 55 6.56 -8.83 -3.72
N SER A 56 5.80 -7.74 -3.77
CA SER A 56 5.15 -7.25 -4.98
C SER A 56 5.72 -5.88 -5.32
N ALA A 57 6.17 -5.69 -6.55
CA ALA A 57 6.61 -4.41 -7.08
C ALA A 57 5.53 -3.82 -7.99
N TYR A 58 5.03 -2.64 -7.64
CA TYR A 58 4.03 -1.88 -8.41
C TYR A 58 4.70 -0.72 -9.14
N LEU A 59 4.58 -0.70 -10.46
CA LEU A 59 5.45 0.09 -11.32
C LEU A 59 4.60 1.03 -12.17
N PRO A 60 4.86 2.35 -12.15
CA PRO A 60 4.12 3.28 -12.98
C PRO A 60 4.50 3.09 -14.46
N VAL A 61 3.50 3.10 -15.33
CA VAL A 61 3.64 3.06 -16.78
C VAL A 61 3.00 4.31 -17.35
N ASP A 62 3.83 5.16 -17.96
CA ASP A 62 3.40 6.38 -18.63
C ASP A 62 2.47 6.03 -19.80
N ALA A 63 1.34 6.74 -19.88
CA ALA A 63 0.33 6.56 -20.92
C ALA A 63 0.93 6.62 -22.34
N LYS A 64 2.01 7.39 -22.54
CA LYS A 64 2.68 7.51 -23.85
C LYS A 64 3.23 6.20 -24.40
N TYR A 65 3.63 5.26 -23.54
CA TYR A 65 4.13 3.96 -23.98
C TYR A 65 3.00 3.05 -24.45
N GLY A 66 1.78 3.32 -23.96
CA GLY A 66 0.61 2.48 -24.16
C GLY A 66 0.80 1.09 -23.54
N CYS A 67 -0.25 0.57 -22.94
CA CYS A 67 -0.24 -0.85 -22.58
C CYS A 67 -1.63 -1.44 -22.66
N LYS A 68 -1.67 -2.73 -22.95
CA LYS A 68 -2.91 -3.48 -22.89
C LYS A 68 -3.22 -3.78 -21.42
N SER A 69 -4.45 -3.51 -21.02
CA SER A 69 -4.96 -3.95 -19.73
C SER A 69 -5.05 -5.47 -19.70
N GLN A 70 -4.55 -6.07 -18.62
CA GLN A 70 -4.78 -7.45 -18.23
C GLN A 70 -5.57 -7.48 -16.93
N VAL A 71 -6.57 -8.34 -16.88
CA VAL A 71 -7.40 -8.53 -15.68
C VAL A 71 -7.00 -9.85 -15.03
N VAL A 72 -6.59 -9.78 -13.78
CA VAL A 72 -6.12 -10.92 -12.99
C VAL A 72 -6.90 -11.00 -11.68
N PRO A 73 -7.02 -12.18 -11.04
CA PRO A 73 -7.59 -12.26 -9.70
C PRO A 73 -6.89 -11.30 -8.73
N TYR A 74 -7.67 -10.64 -7.87
CA TYR A 74 -7.16 -9.73 -6.85
C TYR A 74 -6.13 -10.42 -5.94
N MET A 75 -6.37 -11.69 -5.64
CA MET A 75 -5.43 -12.58 -4.97
C MET A 75 -5.43 -13.95 -5.67
N PRO A 76 -4.33 -14.73 -5.60
CA PRO A 76 -4.36 -16.13 -6.03
C PRO A 76 -5.51 -16.89 -5.35
N PRO A 77 -6.22 -17.80 -6.03
CA PRO A 77 -7.45 -18.41 -5.49
C PRO A 77 -7.29 -19.07 -4.11
N VAL A 78 -6.16 -19.74 -3.87
CA VAL A 78 -5.87 -20.37 -2.57
C VAL A 78 -5.65 -19.31 -1.49
N THR A 79 -4.93 -18.24 -1.81
CA THR A 79 -4.72 -17.10 -0.92
C THR A 79 -6.05 -16.42 -0.60
N ALA A 80 -6.88 -16.15 -1.61
CA ALA A 80 -8.21 -15.57 -1.43
C ALA A 80 -9.06 -16.39 -0.46
N SER A 81 -9.10 -17.72 -0.62
CA SER A 81 -9.86 -18.60 0.28
C SER A 81 -9.38 -18.56 1.73
N VAL A 82 -8.07 -18.44 1.97
CA VAL A 82 -7.51 -18.30 3.32
C VAL A 82 -7.88 -16.94 3.92
N PHE A 83 -7.68 -15.86 3.16
CA PHE A 83 -7.99 -14.50 3.63
C PHE A 83 -9.49 -14.28 3.83
N SER A 84 -10.36 -14.89 3.01
CA SER A 84 -11.80 -14.81 3.19
C SER A 84 -12.25 -15.44 4.52
N LYS A 85 -11.65 -16.56 4.92
CA LYS A 85 -11.93 -17.17 6.24
C LYS A 85 -11.51 -16.25 7.38
N VAL A 86 -10.33 -15.63 7.27
CA VAL A 86 -9.85 -14.67 8.27
C VAL A 86 -10.75 -13.43 8.32
N GLY A 87 -11.12 -12.90 7.16
CA GLY A 87 -12.03 -11.76 7.03
C GLY A 87 -13.40 -12.04 7.65
N GLU A 88 -13.95 -13.22 7.44
CA GLU A 88 -15.20 -13.66 8.04
C GLU A 88 -15.09 -13.77 9.57
N SER A 89 -14.03 -14.42 10.08
CA SER A 89 -13.88 -14.64 11.52
C SER A 89 -13.45 -13.41 12.31
N SER A 90 -12.71 -12.49 11.70
CA SER A 90 -11.99 -11.42 12.42
C SER A 90 -12.43 -10.01 12.02
N LEU A 91 -12.96 -9.82 10.81
CA LEU A 91 -13.34 -8.51 10.28
C LEU A 91 -14.85 -8.42 9.97
N GLY A 92 -15.62 -9.49 10.26
CA GLY A 92 -17.06 -9.54 10.02
C GLY A 92 -17.43 -9.44 8.54
N LEU A 93 -16.52 -9.82 7.63
CA LEU A 93 -16.76 -9.78 6.19
C LEU A 93 -17.59 -11.00 5.73
N PRO A 94 -18.36 -10.87 4.64
CA PRO A 94 -19.03 -12.02 4.03
C PRO A 94 -18.03 -13.07 3.50
N GLY A 95 -18.26 -14.34 3.81
CA GLY A 95 -17.46 -15.44 3.28
C GLY A 95 -17.50 -15.48 1.74
N GLY A 96 -16.36 -15.75 1.10
CA GLY A 96 -16.26 -15.79 -0.35
C GLY A 96 -16.20 -14.41 -1.03
N MET A 97 -16.13 -13.31 -0.28
CA MET A 97 -16.09 -11.95 -0.84
C MET A 97 -14.83 -11.71 -1.66
N LEU A 98 -13.65 -12.06 -1.14
CA LEU A 98 -12.37 -11.69 -1.78
C LEU A 98 -12.12 -12.45 -3.09
N GLU A 99 -12.69 -13.64 -3.23
CA GLU A 99 -12.62 -14.47 -4.43
C GLU A 99 -13.34 -13.84 -5.63
N GLN A 100 -14.26 -12.91 -5.39
CA GLN A 100 -15.03 -12.24 -6.45
C GLN A 100 -14.25 -11.12 -7.13
N PHE A 101 -13.15 -10.65 -6.51
CA PHE A 101 -12.42 -9.49 -6.99
C PHE A 101 -11.34 -9.83 -8.01
N GLN A 102 -11.25 -8.96 -9.00
CA GLN A 102 -10.20 -8.92 -10.00
C GLN A 102 -9.56 -7.54 -10.00
N MET A 103 -8.28 -7.47 -10.40
CA MET A 103 -7.57 -6.22 -10.61
C MET A 103 -7.16 -6.09 -12.07
N GLU A 104 -7.21 -4.86 -12.54
CA GLU A 104 -6.63 -4.49 -13.82
C GLU A 104 -5.19 -4.01 -13.63
N PHE A 105 -4.26 -4.61 -14.36
CA PHE A 105 -2.88 -4.14 -14.47
C PHE A 105 -2.50 -3.92 -15.92
N CYS A 106 -1.45 -3.13 -16.10
CA CYS A 106 -0.75 -2.96 -17.34
C CYS A 106 0.05 -4.23 -17.68
N ASP A 107 -0.20 -4.83 -18.85
CA ASP A 107 0.59 -5.95 -19.35
C ASP A 107 1.90 -5.43 -19.95
N MET A 108 2.97 -5.55 -19.16
CA MET A 108 4.32 -5.12 -19.56
C MET A 108 4.86 -5.88 -20.77
N SER A 109 4.35 -7.07 -21.09
CA SER A 109 4.77 -7.78 -22.30
C SER A 109 4.37 -7.01 -23.56
N THR A 110 3.23 -6.31 -23.53
CA THR A 110 2.73 -5.54 -24.69
C THR A 110 3.42 -4.19 -24.86
N ALA A 111 3.70 -3.49 -23.76
CA ALA A 111 4.51 -2.28 -23.77
C ALA A 111 5.90 -2.61 -24.35
N ARG A 112 6.52 -3.69 -23.85
CA ARG A 112 7.81 -4.17 -24.35
C ARG A 112 7.76 -4.73 -25.76
N THR A 113 6.65 -5.28 -26.25
CA THR A 113 6.58 -5.82 -27.62
C THR A 113 6.71 -4.72 -28.67
N ARG A 114 6.17 -3.51 -28.40
CA ARG A 114 6.36 -2.34 -29.27
C ARG A 114 7.81 -1.87 -29.25
N ASP A 115 8.40 -1.79 -28.06
CA ASP A 115 9.80 -1.43 -27.88
C ASP A 115 10.73 -2.48 -28.51
N VAL A 116 10.44 -3.78 -28.35
CA VAL A 116 11.18 -4.89 -28.94
C VAL A 116 11.00 -4.93 -30.46
N SER A 117 9.84 -4.57 -31.01
CA SER A 117 9.68 -4.46 -32.47
C SER A 117 10.49 -3.30 -33.05
N PHE A 118 10.57 -2.17 -32.35
CA PHE A 118 11.45 -1.03 -32.68
C PHE A 118 12.94 -1.35 -32.44
N LEU A 119 13.26 -2.10 -31.39
CA LEU A 119 14.61 -2.55 -31.09
C LEU A 119 15.07 -3.67 -32.03
N ILE A 120 14.19 -4.54 -32.52
CA ILE A 120 14.51 -5.56 -33.54
C ILE A 120 14.88 -4.88 -34.87
N SER A 121 14.32 -3.71 -35.19
CA SER A 121 14.82 -2.88 -36.29
C SER A 121 16.19 -2.23 -36.03
N GLU A 122 16.68 -2.19 -34.79
CA GLU A 122 17.92 -1.51 -34.38
C GLU A 122 19.02 -2.45 -33.81
N LEU A 123 18.74 -3.73 -33.49
CA LEU A 123 19.60 -4.62 -32.70
C LEU A 123 20.41 -5.65 -33.50
N SER A 124 21.06 -5.24 -34.59
CA SER A 124 22.16 -6.02 -35.20
C SER A 124 23.49 -5.98 -34.41
N ASN A 125 23.49 -5.91 -33.07
CA ASN A 125 24.72 -5.86 -32.25
C ASN A 125 24.56 -6.43 -30.82
N THR A 126 25.60 -7.13 -30.34
CA THR A 126 25.64 -8.09 -29.21
C THR A 126 25.71 -7.51 -27.79
N THR A 127 25.41 -6.23 -27.57
CA THR A 127 25.36 -5.60 -26.24
C THR A 127 24.03 -5.88 -25.51
N ILE A 128 23.52 -7.11 -25.64
CA ILE A 128 22.15 -7.52 -25.28
C ILE A 128 22.07 -8.08 -23.84
N THR A 129 23.18 -8.27 -23.13
CA THR A 129 23.17 -8.86 -21.77
C THR A 129 22.84 -7.86 -20.64
N ASP A 130 22.91 -6.55 -20.86
CA ASP A 130 22.39 -5.52 -19.93
C ASP A 130 20.84 -5.42 -19.94
N SER A 131 20.20 -6.15 -20.87
CA SER A 131 18.78 -6.04 -21.27
C SER A 131 17.75 -6.46 -20.20
N LEU A 132 18.11 -7.26 -19.19
CA LEU A 132 17.10 -7.79 -18.26
C LEU A 132 16.58 -6.75 -17.25
N PHE A 133 17.37 -5.70 -16.97
CA PHE A 133 17.02 -4.62 -16.03
C PHE A 133 17.08 -3.20 -16.65
N ALA A 134 17.45 -3.04 -17.93
CA ALA A 134 17.52 -1.75 -18.62
C ALA A 134 16.15 -1.08 -18.88
N ASN A 135 15.06 -1.84 -18.92
CA ASN A 135 13.73 -1.34 -19.34
C ASN A 135 12.82 -0.96 -18.17
N PHE A 136 13.38 -0.32 -17.15
CA PHE A 136 12.62 0.68 -16.40
C PHE A 136 13.04 2.04 -16.94
N PRO A 137 12.09 3.00 -17.12
CA PRO A 137 12.47 4.35 -17.53
C PRO A 137 13.35 5.08 -16.49
N ASP A 138 13.55 4.51 -15.29
CA ASP A 138 14.35 5.08 -14.20
C ASP A 138 15.08 4.01 -13.37
N THR A 139 16.26 4.38 -12.84
CA THR A 139 17.02 3.53 -11.92
C THR A 139 16.43 3.54 -10.51
N PHE A 140 16.24 2.38 -9.87
CA PHE A 140 15.91 2.30 -8.45
C PHE A 140 17.12 2.68 -7.59
N ASN A 141 17.03 3.77 -6.82
CA ASN A 141 18.07 4.13 -5.87
C ASN A 141 17.86 3.40 -4.54
N SER A 142 18.55 2.28 -4.36
CA SER A 142 18.49 1.46 -3.14
C SER A 142 19.02 2.16 -1.87
N HIS A 143 19.60 3.35 -1.98
CA HIS A 143 20.11 4.14 -0.86
C HIS A 143 19.18 5.30 -0.45
N LYS A 144 18.03 5.45 -1.12
CA LYS A 144 17.01 6.45 -0.78
C LYS A 144 15.63 5.81 -0.78
N VAL A 145 15.26 5.23 0.36
CA VAL A 145 14.03 4.45 0.53
C VAL A 145 13.10 5.15 1.52
N ALA A 146 11.82 5.24 1.19
CA ALA A 146 10.77 5.58 2.15
C ALA A 146 10.11 4.28 2.62
N VAL A 147 9.81 4.17 3.92
CA VAL A 147 9.14 2.98 4.48
C VAL A 147 7.85 3.41 5.17
N TYR A 148 6.74 2.76 4.85
CA TYR A 148 5.49 2.97 5.54
C TYR A 148 4.86 1.64 5.90
N GLY A 149 3.95 1.67 6.86
CA GLY A 149 3.18 0.47 7.22
C GLY A 149 1.99 0.79 8.10
N HIS A 150 1.06 -0.15 8.12
CA HIS A 150 -0.14 -0.11 8.95
C HIS A 150 0.04 -0.98 10.20
N SER A 151 -0.54 -0.55 11.32
CA SER A 151 -0.55 -1.29 12.58
C SER A 151 0.89 -1.66 13.00
N PHE A 152 1.17 -2.94 13.27
CA PHE A 152 2.53 -3.42 13.57
C PHE A 152 3.56 -3.10 12.46
N GLY A 153 3.12 -3.01 11.21
CA GLY A 153 3.93 -2.54 10.09
C GLY A 153 4.38 -1.09 10.23
N GLY A 154 3.57 -0.24 10.85
CA GLY A 154 3.93 1.16 11.12
C GLY A 154 4.98 1.30 12.24
N ALA A 155 4.89 0.47 13.29
CA ALA A 155 5.97 0.32 14.28
C ALA A 155 7.27 -0.17 13.65
N THR A 156 7.16 -1.13 12.72
CA THR A 156 8.28 -1.64 11.92
C THR A 156 8.87 -0.53 11.06
N ALA A 157 8.05 0.34 10.45
CA ALA A 157 8.50 1.49 9.68
C ALA A 157 9.30 2.49 10.55
N ALA A 158 8.85 2.77 11.77
CA ALA A 158 9.59 3.61 12.71
C ALA A 158 10.95 3.01 13.06
N LEU A 159 10.99 1.73 13.44
CA LEU A 159 12.23 1.04 13.80
C LEU A 159 13.21 0.94 12.62
N THR A 160 12.70 0.68 11.42
CA THR A 160 13.51 0.60 10.20
C THR A 160 14.06 1.98 9.83
N THR A 161 13.25 3.03 9.96
CA THR A 161 13.68 4.42 9.74
C THR A 161 14.82 4.79 10.70
N GLN A 162 14.74 4.36 11.96
CA GLN A 162 15.82 4.58 12.94
C GLN A 162 17.11 3.85 12.55
N ARG A 163 17.02 2.59 12.11
CA ARG A 163 18.17 1.67 12.04
C ARG A 163 18.84 1.59 10.67
N ASP A 164 18.10 1.74 9.58
CA ASP A 164 18.64 1.57 8.24
C ASP A 164 18.99 2.93 7.62
N SER A 165 20.29 3.13 7.33
CA SER A 165 20.80 4.38 6.76
C SER A 165 20.28 4.67 5.35
N ARG A 166 19.78 3.66 4.63
CA ARG A 166 19.16 3.82 3.31
C ARG A 166 17.74 4.36 3.39
N VAL A 167 17.09 4.22 4.56
CA VAL A 167 15.74 4.74 4.79
C VAL A 167 15.82 6.21 5.15
N VAL A 168 15.20 7.06 4.33
CA VAL A 168 15.26 8.52 4.44
C VAL A 168 14.05 9.12 5.17
N GLY A 169 13.03 8.32 5.45
CA GLY A 169 11.86 8.70 6.24
C GLY A 169 10.81 7.59 6.25
N GLY A 170 9.77 7.75 7.08
CA GLY A 170 8.64 6.82 7.06
C GLY A 170 7.29 7.35 7.51
N VAL A 171 6.28 6.49 7.39
CA VAL A 171 4.90 6.77 7.79
C VAL A 171 4.34 5.59 8.59
N ASN A 172 3.72 5.90 9.72
CA ASN A 172 3.01 4.95 10.55
C ASN A 172 1.49 5.20 10.43
N PHE A 173 0.77 4.25 9.83
CA PHE A 173 -0.69 4.23 9.80
C PHE A 173 -1.22 3.45 11.00
N ASP A 174 -1.62 4.18 12.03
CA ASP A 174 -2.38 3.73 13.19
C ASP A 174 -1.73 2.60 14.01
N GLY A 175 -0.40 2.52 13.97
CA GLY A 175 0.38 1.56 14.77
C GLY A 175 0.87 2.14 16.08
N THR A 176 0.71 1.40 17.18
CA THR A 176 1.45 1.70 18.42
C THR A 176 2.95 1.56 18.18
N ILE A 177 3.76 2.49 18.71
CA ILE A 177 5.22 2.42 18.56
C ILE A 177 5.81 1.53 19.64
N TYR A 178 6.52 0.47 19.23
CA TYR A 178 7.13 -0.51 20.11
C TYR A 178 8.65 -0.49 20.08
N GLY A 179 9.24 -1.06 21.13
CA GLY A 179 10.68 -1.28 21.23
C GLY A 179 11.48 0.01 21.46
N PRO A 180 12.81 -0.06 21.37
CA PRO A 180 13.69 1.03 21.79
C PRO A 180 13.48 2.34 21.03
N VAL A 181 12.93 2.29 19.81
CA VAL A 181 12.65 3.48 19.00
C VAL A 181 11.62 4.41 19.65
N LYS A 182 10.71 3.89 20.48
CA LYS A 182 9.72 4.67 21.24
C LYS A 182 10.41 5.73 22.12
N ASP A 183 11.48 5.34 22.81
CA ASP A 183 12.16 6.19 23.79
C ASP A 183 13.36 6.94 23.19
N GLN A 184 14.02 6.34 22.21
CA GLN A 184 15.24 6.88 21.59
C GLN A 184 14.94 7.86 20.46
N GLY A 185 13.85 7.65 19.71
CA GLY A 185 13.56 8.40 18.49
C GLY A 185 14.69 8.37 17.46
N PHE A 186 14.76 9.41 16.64
CA PHE A 186 15.80 9.60 15.62
C PHE A 186 15.82 11.05 15.12
N LYS A 187 16.86 11.39 14.36
CA LYS A 187 17.07 12.74 13.79
C LYS A 187 17.12 12.72 12.27
N ASP A 188 16.86 13.87 11.66
CA ASP A 188 17.05 14.19 10.23
C ASP A 188 16.22 13.38 9.21
N LYS A 189 15.42 12.40 9.65
CA LYS A 189 14.56 11.57 8.81
C LYS A 189 13.09 11.93 9.03
N PRO A 190 12.38 12.49 8.04
CA PRO A 190 11.00 12.87 8.24
C PRO A 190 10.09 11.67 8.60
N PHE A 191 9.13 11.89 9.49
CA PHE A 191 8.23 10.84 9.94
C PHE A 191 6.80 11.33 10.15
N LEU A 192 5.83 10.63 9.55
CA LEU A 192 4.41 10.93 9.74
C LEU A 192 3.72 9.88 10.61
N LEU A 193 2.83 10.36 11.47
CA LEU A 193 1.96 9.56 12.32
C LEU A 193 0.51 9.81 11.90
N VAL A 194 -0.16 8.77 11.40
CA VAL A 194 -1.52 8.86 10.85
C VAL A 194 -2.42 7.96 11.66
N ALA A 195 -3.27 8.53 12.51
CA ALA A 195 -4.20 7.76 13.32
C ALA A 195 -5.56 7.58 12.64
N SER A 196 -6.26 6.53 13.02
CA SER A 196 -7.71 6.45 12.83
C SER A 196 -8.43 7.38 13.83
N ASP A 197 -9.70 7.67 13.56
CA ASP A 197 -10.61 8.42 14.44
C ASP A 197 -11.37 7.49 15.41
N SER A 198 -10.82 6.30 15.66
CA SER A 198 -11.46 5.33 16.57
C SER A 198 -11.35 5.77 18.04
N PRO A 199 -12.41 5.60 18.85
CA PRO A 199 -12.32 5.78 20.30
C PRO A 199 -11.24 4.88 20.90
N GLY A 200 -10.22 5.47 21.54
CA GLY A 200 -9.08 4.71 22.08
C GLY A 200 -7.96 4.40 21.07
N GLY A 201 -7.96 5.08 19.90
CA GLY A 201 -7.00 4.88 18.81
C GLY A 201 -5.53 5.15 19.17
N ALA A 202 -4.62 4.78 18.27
CA ALA A 202 -3.18 4.72 18.51
C ALA A 202 -2.53 6.09 18.83
N SER A 203 -3.17 7.21 18.46
CA SER A 203 -2.68 8.56 18.72
C SER A 203 -2.44 8.85 20.21
N LEU A 204 -3.18 8.18 21.10
CA LEU A 204 -3.11 8.39 22.55
C LEU A 204 -1.75 8.00 23.18
N ASP A 205 -0.87 7.27 22.47
CA ASP A 205 0.43 6.82 22.98
C ASP A 205 1.64 7.37 22.18
N TRP A 206 1.40 8.35 21.31
CA TRP A 206 2.44 8.86 20.41
C TRP A 206 3.22 10.05 20.92
N ASP A 207 2.69 10.87 21.83
CA ASP A 207 3.33 12.11 22.31
C ASP A 207 4.78 11.89 22.76
N GLY A 208 5.01 10.81 23.52
CA GLY A 208 6.33 10.40 23.97
C GLY A 208 7.29 10.18 22.82
N PHE A 209 6.91 9.35 21.84
CA PHE A 209 7.72 9.08 20.65
C PHE A 209 7.88 10.32 19.76
N TYR A 210 6.79 11.07 19.52
CA TYR A 210 6.79 12.25 18.68
C TYR A 210 7.79 13.28 19.20
N SER A 211 7.89 13.48 20.52
CA SER A 211 8.89 14.38 21.13
C SER A 211 10.35 13.98 20.84
N LYS A 212 10.63 12.69 20.60
CA LYS A 212 11.96 12.13 20.34
C LYS A 212 12.35 12.14 18.86
N VAL A 213 11.41 12.39 17.95
CA VAL A 213 11.71 12.59 16.53
C VAL A 213 12.17 14.04 16.30
N ASN A 214 13.47 14.22 16.03
CA ASN A 214 14.06 15.53 15.70
C ASN A 214 14.25 15.66 14.17
N ALA A 215 13.14 15.81 13.47
CA ALA A 215 13.07 15.96 12.02
C ALA A 215 11.77 16.66 11.63
N THR A 216 11.55 16.84 10.32
CA THR A 216 10.22 17.18 9.82
C THR A 216 9.24 16.07 10.21
N LYS A 217 8.15 16.42 10.88
CA LYS A 217 7.15 15.46 11.35
C LYS A 217 5.77 16.06 11.37
N MET A 218 4.75 15.21 11.27
CA MET A 218 3.36 15.59 11.36
C MET A 218 2.57 14.43 11.95
N MET A 219 1.62 14.76 12.82
CA MET A 219 0.66 13.86 13.42
C MET A 219 -0.74 14.31 12.99
N LEU A 220 -1.52 13.38 12.46
CA LEU A 220 -2.84 13.66 11.90
C LEU A 220 -3.78 12.47 12.12
N THR A 221 -5.08 12.70 12.05
CA THR A 221 -6.13 11.69 12.02
C THR A 221 -6.87 11.72 10.68
N VAL A 222 -7.38 10.57 10.25
CA VAL A 222 -8.35 10.50 9.15
C VAL A 222 -9.74 10.29 9.77
N ASP A 223 -10.63 11.25 9.56
CA ASP A 223 -11.90 11.33 10.27
C ASP A 223 -12.84 10.17 9.91
N HIS A 224 -13.66 9.74 10.86
CA HIS A 224 -14.65 8.67 10.66
C HIS A 224 -14.05 7.33 10.18
N THR A 225 -12.76 7.10 10.43
CA THR A 225 -12.08 5.83 10.14
C THR A 225 -11.76 5.09 11.42
N TYR A 226 -11.80 3.75 11.36
CA TYR A 226 -11.29 2.88 12.43
C TYR A 226 -10.01 2.15 11.98
N HIS A 227 -9.40 1.39 12.90
CA HIS A 227 -8.06 0.81 12.71
C HIS A 227 -7.84 0.12 11.37
N TYR A 228 -8.80 -0.69 10.90
CA TYR A 228 -8.63 -1.46 9.66
C TYR A 228 -8.98 -0.67 8.38
N ALA A 229 -9.35 0.61 8.49
CA ALA A 229 -9.68 1.45 7.34
C ALA A 229 -8.51 1.63 6.36
N PHE A 230 -7.27 1.57 6.86
CA PHE A 230 -6.07 1.78 6.04
C PHE A 230 -5.66 0.56 5.18
N MET A 231 -6.51 -0.46 5.11
CA MET A 231 -6.39 -1.58 4.18
C MET A 231 -7.12 -1.28 2.86
N ASP A 232 -7.00 -2.19 1.90
CA ASP A 232 -7.74 -2.16 0.63
C ASP A 232 -9.24 -2.52 0.78
N ILE A 233 -9.62 -3.22 1.86
CA ILE A 233 -10.99 -3.71 2.08
C ILE A 233 -12.06 -2.62 1.93
N PRO A 234 -11.94 -1.40 2.51
CA PRO A 234 -12.93 -0.34 2.29
C PRO A 234 -13.13 0.03 0.81
N VAL A 235 -12.07 -0.02 0.00
CA VAL A 235 -12.17 0.21 -1.46
C VAL A 235 -12.87 -0.96 -2.14
N LEU A 236 -12.58 -2.20 -1.76
CA LEU A 236 -13.31 -3.37 -2.29
C LEU A 236 -14.81 -3.27 -2.00
N LEU A 237 -15.16 -2.83 -0.79
CA LEU A 237 -16.55 -2.67 -0.36
C LEU A 237 -17.34 -1.63 -1.17
N THR A 238 -16.70 -0.78 -1.98
CA THR A 238 -17.45 0.15 -2.86
C THR A 238 -18.07 -0.53 -4.07
N GLU A 239 -17.49 -1.66 -4.48
CA GLU A 239 -18.00 -2.47 -5.61
C GLU A 239 -18.80 -3.68 -5.15
N TYR A 240 -18.71 -4.02 -3.87
CA TYR A 240 -19.39 -5.17 -3.30
C TYR A 240 -20.77 -4.81 -2.76
N LYS A 241 -21.80 -5.58 -3.16
CA LYS A 241 -23.13 -5.47 -2.57
C LYS A 241 -23.15 -6.14 -1.20
N ILE A 242 -22.90 -5.35 -0.15
CA ILE A 242 -22.88 -5.82 1.24
C ILE A 242 -24.25 -6.43 1.60
N PRO A 243 -24.30 -7.71 2.03
CA PRO A 243 -25.54 -8.35 2.44
C PRO A 243 -26.21 -7.61 3.60
N TYR A 244 -27.54 -7.69 3.65
CA TYR A 244 -28.31 -7.15 4.77
C TYR A 244 -27.79 -7.70 6.11
N GLY A 245 -27.63 -6.82 7.10
CA GLY A 245 -27.09 -7.18 8.43
C GLY A 245 -25.56 -7.19 8.54
N PHE A 246 -24.81 -7.01 7.45
CA PHE A 246 -23.35 -6.88 7.49
C PHE A 246 -22.86 -5.43 7.58
N GLN A 247 -23.69 -4.46 7.18
CA GLN A 247 -23.31 -3.03 7.15
C GLN A 247 -22.77 -2.53 8.50
N ALA A 248 -23.50 -2.79 9.60
CA ALA A 248 -23.08 -2.37 10.93
C ALA A 248 -21.77 -3.06 11.38
N LYS A 249 -21.52 -4.30 10.93
CA LYS A 249 -20.25 -5.00 11.22
C LYS A 249 -19.09 -4.35 10.49
N VAL A 250 -19.29 -4.01 9.22
CA VAL A 250 -18.31 -3.29 8.40
C VAL A 250 -17.99 -1.93 9.04
N GLU A 251 -19.01 -1.13 9.37
CA GLU A 251 -18.81 0.19 9.98
C GLU A 251 -18.10 0.11 11.34
N ASN A 252 -18.39 -0.90 12.15
CA ASN A 252 -17.71 -1.13 13.44
C ASN A 252 -16.25 -1.57 13.31
N VAL A 253 -15.78 -1.94 12.11
CA VAL A 253 -14.41 -2.40 11.86
C VAL A 253 -13.59 -1.36 11.10
N PHE A 254 -14.22 -0.69 10.13
CA PHE A 254 -13.55 0.23 9.20
C PHE A 254 -13.92 1.71 9.44
N GLY A 255 -14.97 1.98 10.22
CA GLY A 255 -15.56 3.31 10.32
C GLY A 255 -16.59 3.58 9.21
N THR A 256 -17.08 4.81 9.14
CA THR A 256 -18.17 5.22 8.23
C THR A 256 -17.69 6.02 7.03
N LEU A 257 -16.40 6.40 6.99
CA LEU A 257 -15.83 7.07 5.82
C LEU A 257 -15.81 6.12 4.61
N SER A 258 -16.33 6.58 3.46
CA SER A 258 -16.38 5.73 2.26
C SER A 258 -14.99 5.34 1.77
N GLY A 259 -14.85 4.12 1.24
CA GLY A 259 -13.56 3.57 0.82
C GLY A 259 -12.76 4.46 -0.14
N ARG A 260 -13.43 5.10 -1.11
CA ARG A 260 -12.76 6.04 -2.04
C ARG A 260 -12.27 7.32 -1.37
N LYS A 261 -12.94 7.79 -0.31
CA LYS A 261 -12.46 8.92 0.48
C LYS A 261 -11.26 8.52 1.34
N VAL A 262 -11.27 7.32 1.95
CA VAL A 262 -10.12 6.77 2.68
C VAL A 262 -8.91 6.64 1.74
N GLU A 263 -9.10 6.03 0.56
CA GLU A 263 -8.06 5.90 -0.47
C GLU A 263 -7.48 7.26 -0.84
N LYS A 264 -8.34 8.26 -1.08
CA LYS A 264 -7.90 9.62 -1.40
C LYS A 264 -7.08 10.23 -0.26
N ALA A 265 -7.53 10.11 0.99
CA ALA A 265 -6.81 10.64 2.15
C ALA A 265 -5.41 10.00 2.28
N VAL A 266 -5.33 8.66 2.19
CA VAL A 266 -4.06 7.92 2.22
C VAL A 266 -3.15 8.37 1.07
N ASN A 267 -3.68 8.51 -0.14
CA ASN A 267 -2.91 8.96 -1.31
C ASN A 267 -2.43 10.40 -1.17
N ASP A 268 -3.24 11.32 -0.64
CA ASP A 268 -2.84 12.72 -0.42
C ASP A 268 -1.70 12.80 0.63
N ILE A 269 -1.81 12.04 1.73
CA ILE A 269 -0.77 11.94 2.77
C ILE A 269 0.52 11.37 2.18
N MET A 270 0.45 10.22 1.52
CA MET A 270 1.62 9.54 0.96
C MET A 270 2.27 10.37 -0.15
N SER A 271 1.48 10.94 -1.06
CA SER A 271 2.00 11.79 -2.13
C SER A 271 2.68 13.03 -1.54
N GLY A 272 2.08 13.66 -0.53
CA GLY A 272 2.70 14.80 0.12
C GLY A 272 3.99 14.45 0.85
N PHE A 273 4.02 13.28 1.50
CA PHE A 273 5.22 12.77 2.15
C PHE A 273 6.35 12.48 1.15
N LEU A 274 6.04 11.85 0.02
CA LEU A 274 7.01 11.54 -1.02
C LEU A 274 7.51 12.82 -1.74
N GLU A 275 6.65 13.81 -1.98
CA GLU A 275 7.06 15.12 -2.49
C GLU A 275 8.00 15.85 -1.51
N LEU A 276 7.76 15.73 -0.20
CA LEU A 276 8.70 16.23 0.80
C LEU A 276 10.05 15.49 0.71
N LEU A 277 10.04 14.15 0.77
CA LEU A 277 11.25 13.34 0.85
C LEU A 277 12.13 13.45 -0.39
N PHE A 278 11.53 13.37 -1.57
CA PHE A 278 12.27 13.21 -2.83
C PHE A 278 12.38 14.50 -3.63
N ARG A 279 11.53 15.51 -3.35
CA ARG A 279 11.52 16.79 -4.07
C ARG A 279 11.66 18.01 -3.15
N GLY A 280 11.74 17.81 -1.83
CA GLY A 280 11.89 18.90 -0.85
C GLY A 280 10.69 19.85 -0.80
N LYS A 281 9.51 19.41 -1.26
CA LYS A 281 8.30 20.23 -1.32
C LYS A 281 7.36 19.90 -0.17
N ALA A 282 7.31 20.79 0.83
CA ALA A 282 6.42 20.65 1.98
C ALA A 282 4.98 21.14 1.73
N LYS A 283 4.73 21.87 0.62
CA LYS A 283 3.41 22.44 0.33
C LYS A 283 2.28 21.39 0.30
N PRO A 284 2.43 20.24 -0.39
CA PRO A 284 1.38 19.22 -0.38
C PRO A 284 0.99 18.72 1.02
N LEU A 285 1.94 18.61 1.95
CA LEU A 285 1.63 18.26 3.35
C LEU A 285 0.91 19.39 4.08
N LYS A 286 1.27 20.64 3.83
CA LYS A 286 0.55 21.80 4.40
C LYS A 286 -0.89 21.87 3.91
N ASP A 287 -1.11 21.54 2.64
CA ASP A 287 -2.45 21.55 2.04
C ASP A 287 -3.39 20.52 2.69
N LEU A 288 -2.87 19.53 3.43
CA LEU A 288 -3.69 18.60 4.22
C LEU A 288 -4.46 19.31 5.35
N GLU A 289 -4.00 20.45 5.85
CA GLU A 289 -4.73 21.25 6.85
C GLU A 289 -6.08 21.76 6.32
N SER A 290 -6.28 21.77 5.00
CA SER A 290 -7.54 22.16 4.34
C SER A 290 -8.35 20.97 3.82
N ASN A 291 -7.94 19.73 4.10
CA ASN A 291 -8.64 18.53 3.66
C ASN A 291 -9.84 18.25 4.57
N SER A 292 -11.01 17.94 3.99
CA SER A 292 -12.26 17.75 4.74
C SER A 292 -12.34 16.46 5.54
N GLU A 293 -11.47 15.49 5.28
CA GLU A 293 -11.48 14.17 5.93
C GLU A 293 -10.21 13.93 6.77
N ILE A 294 -9.33 14.93 6.91
CA ILE A 294 -8.09 14.85 7.66
C ILE A 294 -8.04 15.96 8.69
N HIS A 295 -7.77 15.60 9.93
CA HIS A 295 -7.53 16.55 11.00
C HIS A 295 -6.06 16.50 11.43
N VAL A 296 -5.35 17.62 11.25
CA VAL A 296 -3.93 17.73 11.65
C VAL A 296 -3.86 18.05 13.14
N LEU A 297 -3.28 17.13 13.91
CA LEU A 297 -3.13 17.24 15.36
C LEU A 297 -1.89 18.05 15.74
N GLU A 298 -0.76 17.75 15.10
CA GLU A 298 0.51 18.39 15.41
C GLU A 298 1.40 18.44 14.17
N VAL A 299 2.15 19.52 14.00
CA VAL A 299 2.96 19.72 12.80
C VAL A 299 4.27 20.42 13.12
N ASN A 300 5.38 19.83 12.67
CA ASN A 300 6.69 20.44 12.68
C ASN A 300 7.34 20.23 11.30
N LEU A 301 6.96 21.08 10.34
CA LEU A 301 7.62 21.13 9.04
C LEU A 301 8.80 22.10 9.14
N ALA A 302 10.01 21.57 9.29
CA ALA A 302 11.22 22.39 9.34
C ALA A 302 11.26 23.41 8.19
N LYS A 303 11.51 24.69 8.51
CA LYS A 303 11.89 25.69 7.50
C LYS A 303 13.22 25.25 6.91
N LYS A 304 13.31 25.12 5.58
CA LYS A 304 14.54 24.76 4.83
C LYS A 304 15.79 25.27 5.57
N ARG A 305 16.68 24.37 6.00
CA ARG A 305 18.09 24.77 6.13
C ARG A 305 18.50 25.22 4.73
N ARG A 306 18.84 26.51 4.59
CA ARG A 306 19.58 26.97 3.42
C ARG A 306 20.79 26.05 3.29
N SER A 307 20.94 25.37 2.17
CA SER A 307 22.22 24.76 1.81
C SER A 307 23.26 25.88 1.92
N ILE A 308 24.15 25.76 2.89
CA ILE A 308 25.35 26.60 2.94
C ILE A 308 26.29 25.92 1.95
N VAL A 309 26.47 26.60 0.81
CA VAL A 309 27.53 26.52 -0.21
C VAL A 309 27.90 25.11 -0.69
#